data_AF-A0A837FCN1-F1
#
_entry.id   AF-A0A837FCN1-F1
#
_cell.length_a   1.000
_cell.length_b   1.000
_cell.length_c   1.000
_cell.angle_alpha   90.00
_cell.angle_beta   90.00
_cell.angle_gamma   90.00
#
_symmetry.space_group_name_H-M   'P 1'
#
loop_
_entity.id
_entity.type
_entity.pdbx_description
1 polymer ?
#
loop_
_entity_poly.entity_id
_entity_poly.type
_entity_poly.pdbx_seq_one_letter_code
_entity_poly.pdbx_strand_id
1 'polypeptide(L)'
;MENNAFVPAGSIELAHQQALTWVCDAYLFYLVSLHRRPVYRHQFGDISLNQPALQAFIDSYLEDKGWDMDRRRAHYINMLDLIAYMSRKNSDFIDWGTVPALTPRGIRWMNACFSRLGEMVSSYGGWEGYKTAVGEKLLHES
;
A
#
# COMPACT_ATOMS: atom_id res chain seq x y z
N MET A 1 -38.39 -20.47 -9.51
CA MET A 1 -37.19 -20.01 -8.78
C MET A 1 -36.06 -20.01 -9.78
N GLU A 2 -35.79 -18.85 -10.38
CA GLU A 2 -34.71 -18.71 -11.36
C GLU A 2 -33.38 -18.61 -10.61
N ASN A 3 -32.51 -19.60 -10.84
CA ASN A 3 -31.12 -19.60 -10.39
C ASN A 3 -30.35 -18.58 -11.22
N ASN A 4 -30.23 -17.35 -10.72
CA ASN A 4 -29.43 -16.30 -11.32
C ASN A 4 -27.96 -16.51 -10.94
N ALA A 5 -27.30 -17.48 -11.59
CA ALA A 5 -25.89 -17.87 -11.38
C ALA A 5 -24.89 -16.87 -12.01
N PHE A 6 -25.21 -15.58 -11.99
CA PHE A 6 -24.31 -14.50 -12.39
C PHE A 6 -24.30 -13.46 -11.27
N VAL A 7 -23.49 -13.73 -10.24
CA VAL A 7 -23.13 -12.71 -9.25
C VAL A 7 -22.40 -11.60 -10.02
N PRO A 8 -22.88 -10.34 -10.00
CA PRO A 8 -22.21 -9.29 -10.75
C PRO A 8 -20.81 -9.10 -10.13
N ALA A 9 -19.85 -8.67 -10.98
CA ALA A 9 -18.51 -8.27 -10.58
C ALA A 9 -18.50 -7.63 -9.18
N GLY A 10 -17.64 -8.11 -8.28
CA GLY A 10 -17.61 -7.74 -6.87
C GLY A 10 -17.72 -6.22 -6.63
N SER A 11 -18.30 -5.83 -5.49
CA SER A 11 -18.52 -4.41 -5.16
C SER A 11 -17.25 -3.58 -5.35
N ILE A 12 -17.41 -2.30 -5.71
CA ILE A 12 -16.29 -1.36 -5.91
C ILE A 12 -15.36 -1.37 -4.68
N GLU A 13 -15.94 -1.48 -3.49
CA GLU A 13 -15.23 -1.63 -2.21
C GLU A 13 -14.33 -2.87 -2.18
N LEU A 14 -14.85 -4.03 -2.58
CA LEU A 14 -14.07 -5.28 -2.61
C LEU A 14 -12.92 -5.17 -3.63
N ALA A 15 -13.20 -4.61 -4.80
CA ALA A 15 -12.20 -4.44 -5.85
C ALA A 15 -11.14 -3.40 -5.46
N HIS A 16 -11.52 -2.36 -4.73
CA HIS A 16 -10.63 -1.37 -4.14
C HIS A 16 -9.72 -2.02 -3.09
N GLN A 17 -10.31 -2.74 -2.12
CA GLN A 17 -9.58 -3.40 -1.04
C GLN A 17 -8.60 -4.44 -1.57
N GLN A 18 -8.99 -5.20 -2.59
CA GLN A 18 -8.12 -6.16 -3.25
C GLN A 18 -6.93 -5.48 -3.93
N ALA A 19 -7.16 -4.41 -4.68
CA ALA A 19 -6.09 -3.67 -5.36
C ALA A 19 -5.11 -3.05 -4.35
N LEU A 20 -5.63 -2.47 -3.25
CA LEU A 20 -4.83 -1.94 -2.16
C LEU A 20 -3.97 -3.03 -1.50
N THR A 21 -4.58 -4.20 -1.22
CA THR A 21 -3.87 -5.35 -0.64
C THR A 21 -2.72 -5.80 -1.52
N TRP A 22 -2.95 -5.93 -2.83
CA TRP A 22 -1.90 -6.30 -3.78
C TRP A 22 -0.76 -5.29 -3.84
N VAL A 23 -1.04 -3.98 -3.87
CA VAL A 23 0.01 -2.96 -3.85
C VAL A 23 0.85 -3.07 -2.57
N CYS A 24 0.19 -3.28 -1.42
CA CYS A 24 0.86 -3.41 -0.14
C CYS A 24 1.78 -4.64 -0.11
N ASP A 25 1.26 -5.80 -0.51
CA ASP A 25 2.04 -7.04 -0.55
C ASP A 25 3.20 -6.97 -1.53
N ALA A 26 2.97 -6.41 -2.72
CA ALA A 26 3.99 -6.23 -3.72
C ALA A 26 5.13 -5.33 -3.21
N TYR A 27 4.80 -4.29 -2.45
CA TYR A 27 5.82 -3.43 -1.83
C TYR A 27 6.58 -4.13 -0.70
N LEU A 28 5.90 -4.90 0.15
CA LEU A 28 6.55 -5.68 1.20
C LEU A 28 7.51 -6.72 0.60
N PHE A 29 7.08 -7.43 -0.45
CA PHE A 29 7.95 -8.36 -1.19
C PHE A 29 9.14 -7.64 -1.81
N TYR A 30 8.94 -6.45 -2.38
CA TYR A 30 10.04 -5.62 -2.88
C TYR A 30 11.05 -5.30 -1.76
N LEU A 31 10.61 -4.83 -0.58
CA LEU A 31 11.50 -4.55 0.55
C LEU A 31 12.22 -5.80 1.07
N VAL A 32 11.50 -6.93 1.18
CA VAL A 32 12.10 -8.22 1.57
C VAL A 32 13.13 -8.69 0.53
N SER A 33 12.90 -8.44 -0.76
CA SER A 33 13.86 -8.79 -1.81
C SER A 33 15.17 -8.00 -1.68
N LEU A 34 15.10 -6.75 -1.24
CA LEU A 34 16.27 -5.87 -1.08
C LEU A 34 16.99 -6.05 0.26
N HIS A 35 16.24 -6.20 1.35
CA HIS A 35 16.75 -6.11 2.71
C HIS A 35 16.56 -7.39 3.54
N ARG A 36 15.95 -8.43 2.97
CA ARG A 36 15.56 -9.68 3.65
C ARG A 36 14.60 -9.48 4.82
N ARG A 37 14.03 -8.28 4.96
CA ARG A 37 13.07 -7.86 6.00
C ARG A 37 12.15 -6.78 5.42
N PRO A 38 10.90 -6.64 5.90
CA PRO A 38 9.96 -5.61 5.44
C PRO A 38 10.29 -4.25 6.06
N VAL A 39 11.47 -3.71 5.73
CA VAL A 39 12.00 -2.48 6.31
C VAL A 39 12.32 -1.49 5.20
N TYR A 40 11.79 -0.28 5.31
CA TYR A 40 12.23 0.85 4.48
C TYR A 40 13.39 1.56 5.17
N ARG A 41 14.56 1.58 4.52
CA ARG A 41 15.76 2.25 5.06
C ARG A 41 15.73 3.73 4.72
N HIS A 42 15.63 4.57 5.75
CA HIS A 42 15.68 6.02 5.62
C HIS A 42 16.96 6.58 6.24
N GLN A 43 17.40 7.76 5.81
CA GLN A 43 18.61 8.42 6.36
C GLN A 43 18.52 8.70 7.86
N PHE A 44 17.31 8.83 8.40
CA PHE A 44 17.03 9.07 9.83
C PHE A 44 16.70 7.79 10.62
N GLY A 45 16.83 6.63 9.99
CA GLY A 45 16.57 5.33 10.63
C GLY A 45 15.70 4.41 9.78
N ASP A 46 15.65 3.15 10.21
CA ASP A 46 14.88 2.10 9.55
C ASP A 46 13.41 2.15 9.98
N ILE A 47 12.49 2.13 9.01
CA ILE A 47 11.04 2.09 9.23
C ILE A 47 10.58 0.66 8.98
N SER A 48 10.24 -0.06 10.05
CA SER A 48 9.63 -1.39 9.95
C SER A 48 8.18 -1.26 9.49
N LEU A 49 7.81 -2.01 8.45
CA LEU A 49 6.48 -1.97 7.85
C LEU A 49 5.79 -3.33 8.01
N ASN A 50 4.47 -3.27 8.16
CA ASN A 50 3.60 -4.43 8.08
C ASN A 50 2.42 -4.10 7.16
N GLN A 51 1.71 -5.14 6.71
CA GLN A 51 0.65 -4.99 5.71
C GLN A 51 -0.50 -4.10 6.20
N PRO A 52 -1.06 -4.25 7.42
CA PRO A 52 -2.16 -3.39 7.87
C PRO A 52 -1.77 -1.92 7.99
N ALA A 53 -0.58 -1.61 8.52
CA ALA A 53 -0.10 -0.23 8.63
C ALA A 53 0.12 0.39 7.25
N LEU A 54 0.61 -0.40 6.29
CA LEU A 54 0.82 0.05 4.92
C LEU A 54 -0.51 0.38 4.21
N GLN A 55 -1.52 -0.47 4.40
CA GLN A 55 -2.87 -0.24 3.85
C GLN A 55 -3.46 1.05 4.42
N ALA A 56 -3.50 1.17 5.75
CA ALA A 56 -4.05 2.36 6.41
C ALA A 56 -3.32 3.63 5.99
N PHE A 57 -1.98 3.61 5.95
CA PHE A 57 -1.19 4.77 5.59
C PHE A 57 -1.45 5.25 4.16
N ILE A 58 -1.40 4.35 3.17
CA ILE A 58 -1.60 4.72 1.76
C ILE A 58 -3.02 5.20 1.53
N ASP A 59 -3.98 4.47 2.08
CA ASP A 59 -5.38 4.68 1.77
C ASP A 59 -5.90 5.98 2.40
N SER A 60 -5.61 6.20 3.69
CA SER A 60 -5.92 7.46 4.37
C SER A 60 -5.17 8.63 3.73
N TYR A 61 -3.91 8.46 3.29
CA TYR A 61 -3.18 9.54 2.61
C TYR A 61 -3.83 9.99 1.30
N LEU A 62 -4.41 9.08 0.53
CA LEU A 62 -5.12 9.42 -0.71
C LEU A 62 -6.53 9.93 -0.43
N GLU A 63 -7.20 9.41 0.60
CA GLU A 63 -8.48 9.93 1.08
C GLU A 63 -8.37 11.37 1.57
N ASP A 64 -7.36 11.69 2.38
CA ASP A 64 -7.06 13.05 2.86
C ASP A 64 -6.76 14.05 1.73
N LYS A 65 -6.31 13.54 0.58
CA LYS A 65 -6.15 14.34 -0.66
C LYS A 65 -7.48 14.59 -1.39
N GLY A 66 -8.59 14.07 -0.89
CA GLY A 66 -9.91 14.15 -1.51
C GLY A 66 -10.08 13.23 -2.71
N TRP A 67 -9.37 12.08 -2.76
CA TRP A 67 -9.55 11.12 -3.84
C TRP A 67 -10.70 10.16 -3.52
N ASP A 68 -11.64 10.07 -4.46
CA ASP A 68 -12.72 9.09 -4.43
C ASP A 68 -12.20 7.65 -4.58
N MET A 69 -13.03 6.69 -4.19
CA MET A 69 -12.65 5.27 -4.12
C MET A 69 -12.27 4.69 -5.48
N ASP A 70 -12.96 5.09 -6.55
CA ASP A 70 -12.68 4.64 -7.92
C ASP A 70 -11.32 5.16 -8.41
N ARG A 71 -11.04 6.44 -8.15
CA ARG A 71 -9.73 7.04 -8.46
C ARG A 71 -8.59 6.39 -7.67
N ARG A 72 -8.80 6.12 -6.38
CA ARG A 72 -7.82 5.40 -5.54
C ARG A 72 -7.57 3.99 -6.08
N ARG A 73 -8.63 3.24 -6.37
CA ARG A 73 -8.54 1.90 -6.98
C ARG A 73 -7.77 1.95 -8.31
N ALA A 74 -8.13 2.88 -9.20
CA ALA A 74 -7.44 3.02 -10.49
C ALA A 74 -5.96 3.35 -10.31
N HIS A 75 -5.61 4.16 -9.30
CA HIS A 75 -4.22 4.43 -8.96
C HIS A 75 -3.47 3.18 -8.52
N TYR A 76 -4.05 2.37 -7.63
CA TYR A 76 -3.46 1.11 -7.18
C TYR A 76 -3.20 0.14 -8.33
N ILE A 77 -4.19 -0.02 -9.22
CA ILE A 77 -4.05 -0.86 -10.41
C ILE A 77 -2.92 -0.36 -11.33
N ASN A 78 -2.79 0.96 -11.52
CA ASN A 78 -1.72 1.55 -12.33
C ASN A 78 -0.32 1.40 -11.72
N MET A 79 -0.21 1.13 -10.41
CA MET A 79 1.07 0.85 -9.76
C MET A 79 1.55 -0.58 -10.00
N LEU A 80 0.65 -1.51 -10.34
CA LEU A 80 0.93 -2.92 -10.51
C LEU A 80 1.26 -3.25 -11.98
N ASP A 81 2.25 -4.11 -12.19
CA ASP A 81 2.58 -4.64 -13.50
C ASP A 81 1.67 -5.84 -13.83
N LEU A 82 0.40 -5.51 -14.15
CA LEU A 82 -0.59 -6.53 -14.49
C LEU A 82 -0.32 -7.21 -15.83
N ILE A 83 0.41 -6.55 -16.74
CA ILE A 83 0.78 -7.14 -18.04
C ILE A 83 1.78 -8.26 -17.81
N ALA A 84 2.86 -8.01 -17.05
CA ALA A 84 3.81 -9.05 -16.68
C ALA A 84 3.20 -10.11 -15.77
N TYR A 85 2.16 -9.78 -15.01
CA TYR A 85 1.41 -10.73 -14.19
C TYR A 85 0.54 -11.68 -15.04
N MET A 86 -0.27 -11.14 -15.96
CA MET A 86 -1.18 -11.92 -16.81
C MET A 86 -0.46 -12.68 -17.94
N SER A 87 0.70 -12.19 -18.39
CA SER A 87 1.51 -12.85 -19.42
C SER A 87 2.27 -14.08 -18.92
N ARG A 88 2.22 -14.37 -17.61
CA ARG A 88 2.66 -15.66 -17.06
C ARG A 88 1.74 -16.73 -17.62
N LYS A 89 2.13 -17.33 -18.75
CA LYS A 89 1.58 -18.62 -19.17
C LYS A 89 1.87 -19.57 -18.01
N ASN A 90 0.82 -20.03 -17.33
CA ASN A 90 0.85 -21.05 -16.27
C ASN A 90 2.08 -21.95 -16.44
N SER A 91 3.18 -21.65 -15.74
CA SER A 91 4.16 -22.70 -15.51
C SER A 91 3.41 -23.66 -14.60
N ASP A 92 3.45 -24.96 -14.88
CA ASP A 92 2.70 -26.02 -14.17
C ASP A 92 2.95 -26.11 -12.64
N PHE A 93 3.63 -25.11 -12.07
CA PHE A 93 3.72 -24.83 -10.66
C PHE A 93 2.52 -23.98 -10.23
N ILE A 94 1.66 -24.58 -9.42
CA ILE A 94 0.36 -24.06 -9.06
C ILE A 94 0.45 -22.66 -8.38
N ASP A 95 -0.21 -21.65 -8.96
CA ASP A 95 -0.19 -20.23 -8.55
C ASP A 95 -0.97 -19.94 -7.24
N TRP A 96 -0.50 -20.46 -6.11
CA TRP A 96 -1.16 -20.36 -4.79
C TRP A 96 -1.09 -18.99 -4.09
N GLY A 97 -1.14 -17.87 -4.80
CA GLY A 97 -1.05 -16.54 -4.18
C GLY A 97 0.11 -15.67 -4.68
N THR A 98 0.45 -15.82 -5.96
CA THR A 98 1.40 -14.95 -6.62
C THR A 98 0.83 -13.52 -6.72
N VAL A 99 1.44 -12.54 -6.06
CA VAL A 99 1.01 -11.13 -6.14
C VAL A 99 1.65 -10.45 -7.36
N PRO A 100 0.92 -9.57 -8.10
CA PRO A 100 1.52 -8.78 -9.16
C PRO A 100 2.67 -7.91 -8.62
N ALA A 101 3.76 -7.80 -9.38
CA ALA A 101 4.88 -6.96 -8.99
C ALA A 101 4.51 -5.47 -9.15
N LEU A 102 5.19 -4.59 -8.41
CA LEU A 102 5.09 -3.15 -8.65
C LEU A 102 5.83 -2.76 -9.92
N THR A 103 5.25 -1.81 -10.65
CA THR A 103 5.96 -1.08 -11.70
C THR A 103 7.09 -0.24 -11.09
N PRO A 104 8.14 0.12 -11.87
CA PRO A 104 9.17 1.05 -11.39
C PRO A 104 8.62 2.39 -10.91
N ARG A 105 7.51 2.85 -11.50
CA ARG A 105 6.80 4.05 -11.07
C ARG A 105 6.11 3.84 -9.72
N GLY A 106 5.45 2.69 -9.52
CA GLY A 106 4.85 2.30 -8.25
C GLY A 106 5.88 2.26 -7.12
N ILE A 107 7.04 1.64 -7.36
CA ILE A 107 8.14 1.60 -6.39
C ILE A 107 8.62 3.01 -6.02
N ARG A 108 8.86 3.88 -7.02
CA ARG A 108 9.29 5.26 -6.76
C ARG A 108 8.25 6.05 -5.96
N TRP A 109 6.97 5.87 -6.27
CA TRP A 109 5.89 6.53 -5.54
C TRP A 109 5.84 6.06 -4.09
N MET A 110 5.90 4.75 -3.85
CA MET A 110 5.94 4.17 -2.51
C MET A 110 7.14 4.67 -1.69
N ASN A 111 8.34 4.62 -2.26
CA ASN A 111 9.54 5.14 -1.61
C ASN A 111 9.41 6.64 -1.27
N ALA A 112 8.82 7.44 -2.17
CA ALA A 112 8.61 8.86 -1.92
C ALA A 112 7.65 9.12 -0.74
N CYS A 113 6.58 8.33 -0.61
CA CYS A 113 5.68 8.41 0.54
C CYS A 113 6.42 8.13 1.86
N PHE A 114 7.26 7.09 1.89
CA PHE A 114 8.02 6.73 3.08
C PHE A 114 9.21 7.65 3.37
N SER A 115 9.84 8.22 2.34
CA SER A 115 10.84 9.28 2.50
C SER A 115 10.23 10.48 3.21
N ARG A 116 9.07 10.94 2.73
CA ARG A 116 8.33 12.05 3.35
C ARG A 116 7.91 11.74 4.78
N LEU A 117 7.46 10.51 5.05
CA LEU A 117 7.14 10.07 6.41
C LEU A 117 8.37 10.16 7.32
N GLY A 118 9.52 9.66 6.86
CA GLY A 118 10.77 9.70 7.61
C GLY A 118 11.25 11.14 7.89
N GLU A 119 11.16 12.03 6.90
CA GLU A 119 11.44 13.46 7.07
C GLU A 119 10.51 14.11 8.10
N MET A 120 9.21 13.84 8.00
CA MET A 120 8.20 14.36 8.93
C MET A 120 8.51 13.89 10.36
N VAL A 121 8.70 12.59 10.58
CA VAL A 121 9.00 12.05 11.92
C VAL A 121 10.29 12.64 12.47
N SER A 122 11.31 12.81 11.63
CA SER A 122 12.55 13.46 12.04
C SER A 122 12.35 14.92 12.43
N SER A 123 11.45 15.66 11.77
CA SER A 123 11.15 17.06 12.12
C SER A 123 10.51 17.21 13.51
N TYR A 124 9.82 16.17 13.98
CA TYR A 124 9.30 16.09 15.35
C TYR A 124 10.33 15.60 16.38
N GLY A 125 11.59 15.40 16.00
CA GLY A 125 12.63 14.86 16.89
C GLY A 125 12.57 13.34 17.06
N GLY A 126 11.91 12.63 16.13
CA GLY A 126 11.75 11.18 16.14
C GLY A 126 10.34 10.73 16.50
N TRP A 127 10.15 9.41 16.60
CA TRP A 127 8.82 8.80 16.82
C TRP A 127 8.19 9.21 18.16
N GLU A 128 8.98 9.41 19.21
CA GLU A 128 8.46 9.87 20.51
C GLU A 128 7.90 11.28 20.42
N GLY A 129 8.64 12.22 19.82
CA GLY A 129 8.16 13.59 19.64
C GLY A 129 6.96 13.67 18.70
N TYR A 130 6.90 12.82 17.68
CA TYR A 130 5.72 12.72 16.82
C TYR A 130 4.48 12.25 17.61
N LYS A 131 4.60 11.20 18.43
CA LYS A 131 3.49 10.70 19.27
C LYS A 131 2.99 11.75 20.24
N THR A 132 3.90 12.51 20.87
CA THR A 132 3.53 13.61 21.78
C THR A 132 2.77 14.70 21.03
N ALA A 133 3.28 15.15 19.87
CA ALA A 133 2.63 16.21 19.09
C ALA A 133 1.24 15.79 18.56
N VAL A 134 1.06 14.54 18.14
CA VAL A 134 -0.25 14.01 17.73
C VAL A 134 -1.20 13.89 18.93
N GLY A 135 -0.71 13.43 20.08
CA GLY A 135 -1.49 13.35 21.32
C GLY A 135 -1.99 14.72 21.80
N GLU A 136 -1.14 15.75 21.75
CA GLU A 136 -1.51 17.13 22.08
C GLU A 136 -2.56 17.70 21.12
N LYS A 137 -2.46 17.37 19.83
CA LYS A 137 -3.43 17.84 18.83
C LYS A 137 -4.84 17.26 19.06
N LEU A 138 -4.93 15.99 19.43
CA LEU A 138 -6.20 15.33 19.78
C LEU A 138 -6.84 15.93 21.05
N LEU A 139 -6.02 16.39 22.01
CA LEU A 139 -6.51 17.05 23.22
C LEU A 139 -6.99 18.49 22.99
N HIS A 140 -6.49 19.17 21.96
CA HIS A 140 -6.91 20.53 21.61
C HIS A 140 -8.13 20.59 20.68
N GLU A 141 -8.49 19.47 20.04
CA GLU A 141 -9.67 19.33 19.18
C GLU A 141 -10.89 18.71 19.91
N SER A 142 -10.74 18.36 21.20
CA SER A 142 -11.79 17.82 22.09
C SER A 142 -12.37 18.90 23.01
#